data_AF-A0AAE3H2G3-F1
#
_entry.id   AF-A0AAE3H2G3-F1
#
_cell.length_a   1.000
_cell.length_b   1.000
_cell.length_c   1.000
_cell.angle_alpha   90.00
_cell.angle_beta   90.00
_cell.angle_gamma   90.00
#
_symmetry.space_group_name_H-M   'P 1'
#
loop_
_entity.id
_entity.type
_entity.pdbx_description
1 polymer ?
#
loop_
_entity_poly.entity_id
_entity_poly.type
_entity_poly.pdbx_seq_one_letter_code
_entity_poly.pdbx_strand_id
1 'polypeptide(L)'
;MKVLQKLFYLGFVIVSVSSCRSHKMKKNSIVLGTTSTDSVAVVKDTVSKTEVAKEEKVYFESKEIDFEKLKIKSKISIKTAKLDQTIPATIHVKKDSVIWISIALGLEAARVSINPDSIFLLDRLNRKYYKVSFNELSTAFDFDINFNMVQSLLVGNLPVKKDSSDIFKKLNDFNSILQSRNNIDIENRFDLVQNKLFFIDAKDKKTDTKLNINYKSFVSEDNKLVPTIISLLILGKNEAKIEFEHSKFDFLDRNIRFPFNIPKGYSLEKIPNF
;
A
#
# COMPACT_ATOMS: atom_id res chain seq x y z
N MET A 1 -0.71 -4.75 -28.63
CA MET A 1 -0.81 -5.74 -27.54
C MET A 1 -0.65 -7.22 -28.00
N LYS A 2 0.10 -7.50 -29.09
CA LYS A 2 0.46 -8.88 -29.52
C LYS A 2 1.97 -9.06 -29.84
N VAL A 3 2.82 -8.11 -29.42
CA VAL A 3 4.26 -8.11 -29.74
C VAL A 3 5.12 -8.52 -28.53
N LEU A 4 4.71 -8.17 -27.31
CA LEU A 4 5.42 -8.57 -26.09
C LEU A 4 5.28 -10.08 -25.76
N GLN A 5 4.21 -10.71 -26.24
CA GLN A 5 3.99 -12.16 -26.12
C GLN A 5 4.86 -12.97 -27.10
N LYS A 6 5.40 -12.33 -28.16
CA LYS A 6 6.19 -12.99 -29.22
C LYS A 6 7.71 -12.95 -28.98
N LEU A 7 8.20 -12.22 -27.98
CA LEU A 7 9.64 -12.09 -27.68
C LEU A 7 10.16 -13.14 -26.68
N PHE A 8 9.30 -14.04 -26.18
CA PHE A 8 9.68 -15.10 -25.23
C PHE A 8 9.82 -16.50 -25.85
N TYR A 9 9.63 -16.66 -27.16
CA TYR A 9 9.67 -17.96 -27.84
C TYR A 9 10.98 -18.26 -28.61
N LEU A 10 12.02 -17.44 -28.45
CA LEU A 10 13.33 -17.74 -29.05
C LEU A 10 14.46 -17.42 -28.07
N GLY A 11 14.87 -18.46 -27.32
CA GLY A 11 16.00 -18.40 -26.40
C GLY A 11 16.10 -19.60 -25.47
N PHE A 12 16.44 -20.78 -26.04
CA PHE A 12 17.21 -21.90 -25.43
C PHE A 12 16.91 -22.24 -23.95
N VAL A 13 16.15 -23.29 -23.61
CA VAL A 13 16.52 -24.73 -23.58
C VAL A 13 17.96 -25.01 -23.11
N ILE A 14 18.09 -25.58 -21.90
CA ILE A 14 18.89 -26.77 -21.48
C ILE A 14 19.41 -26.64 -20.02
N VAL A 15 18.78 -27.44 -19.12
CA VAL A 15 19.33 -28.35 -18.06
C VAL A 15 20.28 -27.76 -16.98
N SER A 16 20.14 -27.95 -15.66
CA SER A 16 19.85 -29.19 -14.90
C SER A 16 19.42 -28.94 -13.43
N VAL A 17 18.48 -29.79 -12.99
CA VAL A 17 18.28 -30.45 -11.69
C VAL A 17 19.18 -30.14 -10.48
N SER A 18 18.53 -29.94 -9.31
CA SER A 18 18.71 -30.67 -8.02
C SER A 18 17.78 -30.03 -6.96
N SER A 19 16.67 -30.68 -6.57
CA SER A 19 16.47 -31.68 -5.49
C SER A 19 16.23 -31.10 -4.08
N CYS A 20 14.96 -31.26 -3.64
CA CYS A 20 14.39 -31.53 -2.31
C CYS A 20 15.07 -31.06 -1.00
N ARG A 21 14.29 -30.41 -0.12
CA ARG A 21 13.58 -31.10 0.99
C ARG A 21 12.56 -30.21 1.70
N SER A 22 11.38 -30.78 1.94
CA SER A 22 10.28 -30.25 2.76
C SER A 22 10.46 -30.69 4.22
N HIS A 23 10.15 -29.81 5.18
CA HIS A 23 9.88 -30.17 6.56
C HIS A 23 8.51 -29.62 7.00
N LYS A 24 7.54 -30.52 7.15
CA LYS A 24 6.31 -30.34 7.93
C LYS A 24 6.27 -31.43 9.00
N MET A 25 6.13 -31.04 10.26
CA MET A 25 5.61 -31.82 11.40
C MET A 25 5.35 -30.80 12.54
N LYS A 26 4.37 -30.88 13.42
CA LYS A 26 3.28 -31.84 13.70
C LYS A 26 2.24 -31.09 14.56
N LYS A 27 0.95 -31.35 14.34
CA LYS A 27 -0.14 -31.03 15.27
C LYS A 27 -0.06 -31.95 16.49
N ASN A 28 -0.27 -31.42 17.68
CA ASN A 28 -0.66 -32.20 18.86
C ASN A 28 -2.12 -31.88 19.21
N SER A 29 -2.91 -32.94 19.37
CA SER A 29 -4.25 -32.96 19.92
C SER A 29 -4.26 -33.96 21.08
N ILE A 30 -4.76 -33.55 22.24
CA ILE A 30 -5.07 -34.38 23.41
C ILE A 30 -6.43 -33.86 23.92
N VAL A 31 -7.54 -34.54 23.61
CA VAL A 31 -8.28 -35.57 24.38
C VAL A 31 -9.00 -35.04 25.63
N LEU A 32 -10.32 -35.27 25.62
CA LEU A 32 -11.33 -35.01 26.65
C LEU A 32 -11.08 -35.78 27.96
N GLY A 33 -11.50 -35.17 29.08
CA GLY A 33 -11.87 -35.84 30.31
C GLY A 33 -13.17 -35.22 30.88
N THR A 34 -14.11 -36.07 31.27
CA THR A 34 -15.46 -35.76 31.77
C THR A 34 -15.60 -36.01 33.28
N THR A 35 -16.73 -35.54 33.84
CA THR A 35 -17.38 -35.82 35.16
C THR A 35 -16.92 -34.95 36.34
N SER A 36 -17.77 -34.44 37.27
CA SER A 36 -19.24 -34.37 37.47
C SER A 36 -19.53 -33.50 38.73
N THR A 37 -20.70 -32.83 38.79
CA THR A 37 -21.58 -32.46 39.96
C THR A 37 -20.97 -31.88 41.25
N ASP A 38 -21.53 -30.94 42.01
CA ASP A 38 -22.80 -30.21 42.12
C ASP A 38 -22.54 -29.09 43.15
N SER A 39 -23.23 -27.94 43.06
CA SER A 39 -23.85 -27.25 44.21
C SER A 39 -24.39 -25.86 43.82
N VAL A 40 -25.65 -25.67 44.17
CA VAL A 40 -26.50 -24.48 43.98
C VAL A 40 -26.16 -23.39 44.99
N ALA A 41 -26.16 -22.11 44.57
CA ALA A 41 -26.53 -20.99 45.44
C ALA A 41 -27.09 -19.81 44.61
N VAL A 42 -28.37 -19.52 44.84
CA VAL A 42 -29.13 -18.38 44.33
C VAL A 42 -28.77 -17.13 45.16
N VAL A 43 -28.29 -16.05 44.51
CA VAL A 43 -28.33 -14.70 45.11
C VAL A 43 -28.67 -13.64 44.06
N LYS A 44 -29.94 -13.24 44.09
CA LYS A 44 -30.57 -11.92 43.92
C LYS A 44 -29.92 -10.90 42.97
N ASP A 45 -30.70 -10.59 41.94
CA ASP A 45 -30.69 -9.35 41.16
C ASP A 45 -30.43 -8.11 42.02
N THR A 46 -29.34 -7.41 41.70
CA THR A 46 -29.19 -6.00 42.04
C THR A 46 -29.01 -5.24 40.74
N VAL A 47 -30.02 -4.44 40.42
CA VAL A 47 -30.10 -3.54 39.28
C VAL A 47 -28.84 -2.67 39.25
N SER A 48 -27.95 -2.95 38.31
CA SER A 48 -26.77 -2.11 38.06
C SER A 48 -27.25 -0.84 37.35
N LYS A 49 -27.14 0.29 38.02
CA LYS A 49 -27.27 1.62 37.41
C LYS A 49 -26.28 1.68 36.25
N THR A 50 -26.80 1.76 35.03
CA THR A 50 -26.01 2.11 33.85
C THR A 50 -25.49 3.53 34.03
N GLU A 51 -24.29 3.67 34.60
CA GLU A 51 -23.49 4.87 34.45
C GLU A 51 -23.19 5.00 32.96
N VAL A 52 -23.78 6.01 32.33
CA VAL A 52 -23.40 6.42 30.98
C VAL A 52 -21.95 6.85 31.06
N ALA A 53 -21.05 5.95 30.65
CA ALA A 53 -19.63 6.20 30.61
C ALA A 53 -19.40 7.46 29.76
N LYS A 54 -18.87 8.51 30.40
CA LYS A 54 -18.28 9.63 29.70
C LYS A 54 -17.19 9.03 28.81
N GLU A 55 -17.42 9.00 27.50
CA GLU A 55 -16.39 8.61 26.54
C GLU A 55 -15.23 9.59 26.68
N GLU A 56 -14.21 9.20 27.45
CA GLU A 56 -12.94 9.92 27.45
C GLU A 56 -12.39 9.88 26.04
N LYS A 57 -12.17 11.05 25.44
CA LYS A 57 -11.53 11.15 24.14
C LYS A 57 -10.11 10.63 24.27
N VAL A 58 -9.90 9.40 23.82
CA VAL A 58 -8.59 8.77 23.82
C VAL A 58 -7.78 9.35 22.67
N TYR A 59 -6.56 9.81 22.93
CA TYR A 59 -5.66 10.32 21.90
C TYR A 59 -4.35 9.53 21.86
N PHE A 60 -3.76 9.39 20.68
CA PHE A 60 -2.43 8.85 20.47
C PHE A 60 -1.77 9.47 19.23
N GLU A 61 -0.44 9.56 19.27
CA GLU A 61 0.34 10.09 18.16
C GLU A 61 0.77 8.97 17.21
N SER A 62 0.65 9.22 15.91
CA SER A 62 1.10 8.30 14.87
C SER A 62 2.56 8.51 14.55
N LYS A 63 3.33 7.44 14.43
CA LYS A 63 4.76 7.53 14.09
C LYS A 63 4.97 7.69 12.58
N GLU A 64 5.01 8.94 12.14
CA GLU A 64 5.27 9.32 10.75
C GLU A 64 6.77 9.44 10.46
N ILE A 65 7.12 9.30 9.18
CA ILE A 65 8.48 9.39 8.66
C ILE A 65 8.63 10.72 7.95
N ASP A 66 9.62 11.50 8.38
CA ASP A 66 10.05 12.70 7.66
C ASP A 66 11.30 12.43 6.83
N PHE A 67 11.38 13.07 5.67
CA PHE A 67 12.51 12.98 4.74
C PHE A 67 12.46 14.13 3.74
N GLU A 68 13.61 14.60 3.26
CA GLU A 68 13.64 15.54 2.13
C GLU A 68 13.69 14.80 0.79
N LYS A 69 14.59 13.80 0.69
CA LYS A 69 14.76 12.96 -0.48
C LYS A 69 14.97 11.52 -0.09
N LEU A 70 14.37 10.62 -0.85
CA LEU A 70 14.40 9.19 -0.59
C LEU A 70 14.63 8.44 -1.90
N LYS A 71 15.50 7.43 -1.88
CA LYS A 71 15.61 6.45 -2.95
C LYS A 71 15.23 5.07 -2.43
N ILE A 72 14.38 4.36 -3.16
CA ILE A 72 13.90 3.03 -2.81
C ILE A 72 14.20 2.08 -3.97
N LYS A 73 14.82 0.94 -3.68
CA LYS A 73 14.85 -0.19 -4.62
C LYS A 73 13.66 -1.09 -4.32
N SER A 74 12.83 -1.36 -5.31
CA SER A 74 11.60 -2.14 -5.13
C SER A 74 11.42 -3.16 -6.22
N LYS A 75 10.77 -4.27 -5.91
CA LYS A 75 10.00 -5.05 -6.87
C LYS A 75 8.55 -4.58 -6.79
N ILE A 76 7.87 -4.40 -7.91
CA ILE A 76 6.45 -3.98 -7.95
C ILE A 76 5.68 -5.05 -8.71
N SER A 77 4.74 -5.71 -8.04
CA SER A 77 3.80 -6.66 -8.65
C SER A 77 2.47 -5.96 -8.85
N ILE A 78 1.96 -5.95 -10.08
CA ILE A 78 0.68 -5.35 -10.44
C ILE A 78 -0.19 -6.42 -11.08
N LYS A 79 -1.39 -6.60 -10.52
CA LYS A 79 -2.41 -7.50 -11.02
C LYS A 79 -3.74 -6.78 -11.19
N THR A 80 -4.27 -6.80 -12.40
CA THR A 80 -5.58 -6.31 -12.81
C THR A 80 -6.19 -7.32 -13.79
N ALA A 81 -7.40 -7.08 -14.28
CA ALA A 81 -7.99 -7.90 -15.34
C ALA A 81 -7.16 -7.98 -16.64
N LYS A 82 -6.29 -6.98 -16.90
CA LYS A 82 -5.54 -6.84 -18.16
C LYS A 82 -4.03 -7.03 -18.01
N LEU A 83 -3.52 -7.01 -16.79
CA LEU A 83 -2.10 -6.96 -16.49
C LEU A 83 -1.80 -7.85 -15.29
N ASP A 84 -0.85 -8.77 -15.44
CA ASP A 84 -0.25 -9.51 -14.33
C ASP A 84 1.26 -9.51 -14.59
N GLN A 85 1.97 -8.63 -13.88
CA GLN A 85 3.39 -8.37 -14.10
C GLN A 85 4.10 -8.05 -12.79
N THR A 86 5.34 -8.51 -12.69
CA THR A 86 6.24 -8.12 -11.60
C THR A 86 7.50 -7.52 -12.19
N ILE A 87 7.83 -6.29 -11.76
CA ILE A 87 8.88 -5.50 -12.41
C ILE A 87 9.80 -4.88 -11.35
N PRO A 88 11.14 -4.99 -11.50
CA PRO A 88 12.05 -4.26 -10.64
C PRO A 88 12.05 -2.77 -10.99
N ALA A 89 12.01 -1.94 -9.96
CA ALA A 89 11.93 -0.50 -10.05
C ALA A 89 12.89 0.17 -9.08
N THR A 90 13.38 1.36 -9.46
CA THR A 90 14.02 2.29 -8.55
C THR A 90 13.17 3.54 -8.46
N ILE A 91 12.72 3.84 -7.24
CA ILE A 91 11.88 4.99 -6.93
C ILE A 91 12.78 6.06 -6.32
N HIS A 92 12.71 7.28 -6.81
CA HIS A 92 13.29 8.46 -6.17
C HIS A 92 12.15 9.40 -5.81
N VAL A 93 12.15 9.89 -4.58
CA VAL A 93 11.16 10.83 -4.07
C VAL A 93 11.89 12.08 -3.63
N LYS A 94 11.40 13.24 -4.08
CA LYS A 94 11.64 14.52 -3.41
C LYS A 94 10.33 14.94 -2.78
N LYS A 95 10.33 15.08 -1.46
CA LYS A 95 9.12 15.36 -0.68
C LYS A 95 8.40 16.58 -1.25
N ASP A 96 7.08 16.44 -1.39
CA ASP A 96 6.11 17.46 -1.83
C ASP A 96 6.38 17.98 -3.26
N SER A 97 7.21 17.29 -4.05
CA SER A 97 7.67 17.79 -5.34
C SER A 97 7.63 16.76 -6.47
N VAL A 98 8.19 15.56 -6.30
CA VAL A 98 8.21 14.57 -7.39
C VAL A 98 8.45 13.16 -6.86
N ILE A 99 7.72 12.18 -7.40
CA ILE A 99 8.03 10.75 -7.32
C ILE A 99 8.43 10.29 -8.72
N TRP A 100 9.66 9.84 -8.86
CA TRP A 100 10.26 9.45 -10.12
C TRP A 100 10.63 7.99 -10.08
N ILE A 101 10.03 7.19 -10.95
CA ILE A 101 10.16 5.73 -10.95
C ILE A 101 10.83 5.32 -12.25
N SER A 102 11.97 4.66 -12.13
CA SER A 102 12.65 4.00 -13.25
C SER A 102 12.35 2.52 -13.22
N ILE A 103 11.83 1.98 -14.31
CA ILE A 103 11.45 0.57 -14.46
C ILE A 103 12.46 -0.08 -15.41
N ALA A 104 13.18 -1.09 -14.93
CA ALA A 104 14.26 -1.74 -15.69
C ALA A 104 13.91 -3.19 -16.04
N LEU A 105 14.08 -3.56 -17.31
CA LEU A 105 14.02 -4.95 -17.78
C LEU A 105 15.29 -5.21 -18.61
N GLY A 106 16.44 -5.23 -17.93
CA GLY A 106 17.78 -5.21 -18.55
C GLY A 106 18.25 -3.78 -18.90
N LEU A 107 17.45 -3.06 -19.69
CA LEU A 107 17.57 -1.61 -19.92
C LEU A 107 16.32 -0.88 -19.40
N GLU A 108 16.37 0.46 -19.31
CA GLU A 108 15.22 1.26 -18.83
C GLU A 108 14.05 1.16 -19.81
N ALA A 109 13.04 0.36 -19.45
CA ALA A 109 11.87 0.05 -20.27
C ALA A 109 10.79 1.12 -20.15
N ALA A 110 10.62 1.68 -18.95
CA ALA A 110 9.66 2.74 -18.70
C ALA A 110 10.13 3.69 -17.59
N ARG A 111 9.58 4.90 -17.62
CA ARG A 111 9.80 5.92 -16.59
C ARG A 111 8.48 6.55 -16.20
N VAL A 112 8.22 6.65 -14.91
CA VAL A 112 7.07 7.38 -14.36
C VAL A 112 7.57 8.64 -13.67
N SER A 113 6.93 9.77 -13.92
CA SER A 113 7.10 11.00 -13.15
C SER A 113 5.73 11.41 -12.60
N ILE A 114 5.58 11.35 -11.29
CA ILE A 114 4.39 11.80 -10.57
C ILE A 114 4.76 13.14 -9.93
N ASN A 115 4.15 14.21 -10.40
CA ASN A 115 4.26 15.57 -9.86
C ASN A 115 2.98 15.89 -9.08
N PRO A 116 2.90 17.02 -8.34
CA PRO A 116 1.72 17.36 -7.55
C PRO A 116 0.41 17.46 -8.35
N ASP A 117 0.50 17.81 -9.64
CA ASP A 117 -0.65 18.07 -10.51
C ASP A 117 -0.81 17.06 -11.66
N SER A 118 0.20 16.22 -11.90
CA SER A 118 0.31 15.47 -13.15
C SER A 118 1.12 14.19 -13.01
N ILE A 119 0.74 13.19 -13.78
CA ILE A 119 1.45 11.92 -13.88
C ILE A 119 1.82 11.71 -15.34
N PHE A 120 3.10 11.42 -15.57
CA PHE A 120 3.62 11.06 -16.88
C PHE A 120 4.20 9.66 -16.85
N LEU A 121 3.81 8.83 -17.80
CA LEU A 121 4.41 7.53 -18.07
C LEU A 121 5.09 7.58 -19.43
N LEU A 122 6.40 7.38 -19.46
CA LEU A 122 7.20 7.26 -20.68
C LEU A 122 7.47 5.78 -20.93
N ASP A 123 6.87 5.22 -22.00
CA ASP A 123 7.14 3.88 -22.49
C ASP A 123 8.26 3.95 -23.54
N ARG A 124 9.47 3.58 -23.11
CA ARG A 124 10.67 3.67 -23.96
C ARG A 124 10.74 2.57 -25.01
N LEU A 125 10.09 1.43 -24.74
CA LEU A 125 10.09 0.29 -25.66
C LEU A 125 9.22 0.58 -26.88
N ASN A 126 8.06 1.20 -26.66
CA ASN A 126 7.10 1.49 -27.73
C ASN A 126 7.17 2.93 -28.24
N ARG A 127 8.09 3.76 -27.71
CA ARG A 127 8.21 5.20 -28.02
C ARG A 127 6.88 5.94 -27.84
N LYS A 128 6.20 5.66 -26.73
CA LYS A 128 4.92 6.27 -26.37
C LYS A 128 5.05 6.99 -25.05
N TYR A 129 4.21 7.99 -24.82
CA TYR A 129 4.05 8.56 -23.50
C TYR A 129 2.59 8.83 -23.21
N TYR A 130 2.26 8.81 -21.92
CA TYR A 130 0.92 8.98 -21.41
C TYR A 130 0.95 10.09 -20.37
N LYS A 131 -0.10 10.91 -20.35
CA LYS A 131 -0.33 11.92 -19.32
C LYS A 131 -1.66 11.61 -18.65
N VAL A 132 -1.66 11.57 -17.33
CA VAL A 132 -2.84 11.29 -16.51
C VAL A 132 -2.89 12.31 -15.38
N SER A 133 -4.07 12.84 -15.09
CA SER A 133 -4.33 13.68 -13.92
C SER A 133 -4.78 12.86 -12.72
N PHE A 134 -4.63 13.42 -11.52
CA PHE A 134 -5.19 12.81 -10.31
C PHE A 134 -6.72 12.72 -10.34
N ASN A 135 -7.40 13.63 -11.06
CA ASN A 135 -8.85 13.55 -11.26
C ASN A 135 -9.25 12.33 -12.08
N GLU A 136 -8.51 12.03 -13.16
CA GLU A 136 -8.75 10.83 -13.97
C GLU A 136 -8.51 9.56 -13.15
N LEU A 137 -7.43 9.51 -12.35
CA LEU A 137 -7.21 8.38 -11.42
C LEU A 137 -8.33 8.26 -10.39
N SER A 138 -8.75 9.37 -9.80
CA SER A 138 -9.78 9.36 -8.76
C SER A 138 -11.12 8.87 -9.31
N THR A 139 -11.48 9.30 -10.52
CA THR A 139 -12.68 8.84 -11.23
C THR A 139 -12.62 7.36 -11.58
N ALA A 140 -11.43 6.83 -11.92
CA ALA A 140 -11.29 5.44 -12.28
C ALA A 140 -11.41 4.48 -11.09
N PHE A 141 -11.01 4.92 -9.89
CA PHE A 141 -10.94 4.07 -8.70
C PHE A 141 -11.94 4.46 -7.60
N ASP A 142 -12.78 5.46 -7.82
CA ASP A 142 -13.76 5.98 -6.85
C ASP A 142 -13.16 6.46 -5.52
N PHE A 143 -11.88 6.86 -5.53
CA PHE A 143 -11.18 7.40 -4.35
C PHE A 143 -10.52 8.73 -4.70
N ASP A 144 -10.49 9.68 -3.78
CA ASP A 144 -9.83 10.99 -3.96
C ASP A 144 -8.29 10.85 -3.89
N ILE A 145 -7.70 10.27 -4.93
CA ILE A 145 -6.27 10.01 -5.05
C ILE A 145 -5.56 11.31 -5.40
N ASN A 146 -4.52 11.65 -4.65
CA ASN A 146 -3.67 12.81 -4.89
C ASN A 146 -2.19 12.49 -4.62
N PHE A 147 -1.31 13.44 -4.97
CA PHE A 147 0.14 13.28 -4.79
C PHE A 147 0.55 12.95 -3.36
N ASN A 148 -0.01 13.66 -2.37
CA ASN A 148 0.34 13.48 -0.96
C ASN A 148 -0.01 12.07 -0.49
N MET A 149 -1.16 11.54 -0.92
CA MET A 149 -1.55 10.17 -0.64
C MET A 149 -0.52 9.19 -1.21
N VAL A 150 -0.18 9.28 -2.50
CA VAL A 150 0.82 8.38 -3.12
C VAL A 150 2.17 8.46 -2.40
N GLN A 151 2.63 9.66 -2.05
CA GLN A 151 3.87 9.88 -1.31
C GLN A 151 3.83 9.23 0.08
N SER A 152 2.76 9.47 0.86
CA SER A 152 2.60 8.92 2.21
C SER A 152 2.57 7.40 2.20
N LEU A 153 1.89 6.81 1.21
CA LEU A 153 1.78 5.35 1.10
C LEU A 153 3.15 4.68 0.93
N LEU A 154 4.09 5.28 0.19
CA LEU A 154 5.43 4.69 -0.03
C LEU A 154 6.25 4.50 1.26
N VAL A 155 5.91 5.21 2.33
CA VAL A 155 6.65 5.20 3.60
C VAL A 155 5.78 4.80 4.81
N GLY A 156 4.52 4.41 4.56
CA GLY A 156 3.56 4.05 5.61
C GLY A 156 3.22 5.23 6.53
N ASN A 157 3.08 6.43 5.97
CA ASN A 157 2.49 7.57 6.67
C ASN A 157 0.98 7.61 6.44
N LEU A 158 0.27 8.41 7.23
CA LEU A 158 -1.15 8.65 7.00
C LEU A 158 -1.36 9.30 5.62
N PRO A 159 -2.21 8.72 4.76
CA PRO A 159 -2.51 9.30 3.45
C PRO A 159 -3.45 10.52 3.53
N VAL A 160 -4.25 10.59 4.59
CA VAL A 160 -5.26 11.63 4.83
C VAL A 160 -4.91 12.35 6.12
N LYS A 161 -4.82 13.68 6.06
CA LYS A 161 -4.52 14.52 7.22
C LYS A 161 -5.61 14.40 8.29
N LYS A 162 -5.17 14.40 9.54
CA LYS A 162 -6.06 14.39 10.70
C LYS A 162 -6.82 15.72 10.80
N ASP A 163 -8.05 15.68 11.28
CA ASP A 163 -8.81 16.87 11.67
C ASP A 163 -9.63 16.62 12.95
N SER A 164 -10.36 17.63 13.42
CA SER A 164 -11.12 17.57 14.67
C SER A 164 -12.33 16.65 14.65
N SER A 165 -12.77 16.19 13.47
CA SER A 165 -13.89 15.26 13.32
C SER A 165 -13.47 13.79 13.44
N ASP A 166 -12.17 13.51 13.40
CA ASP A 166 -11.66 12.14 13.44
C ASP A 166 -11.85 11.50 14.81
N ILE A 167 -12.20 10.21 14.80
CA ILE A 167 -12.46 9.43 16.01
C ILE A 167 -11.27 8.51 16.28
N PHE A 168 -10.67 8.66 17.45
CA PHE A 168 -9.56 7.85 17.90
C PHE A 168 -10.07 6.74 18.81
N LYS A 169 -9.60 5.51 18.58
CA LYS A 169 -9.95 4.33 19.37
C LYS A 169 -8.67 3.63 19.82
N LYS A 170 -8.61 3.21 21.09
CA LYS A 170 -7.65 2.22 21.56
C LYS A 170 -8.39 0.90 21.72
N LEU A 171 -7.98 -0.10 20.98
CA LEU A 171 -8.55 -1.44 21.03
C LEU A 171 -7.50 -2.40 21.59
N ASN A 172 -7.91 -3.63 21.91
CA ASN A 172 -7.04 -4.61 22.55
C ASN A 172 -5.83 -5.01 21.68
N ASP A 173 -6.00 -5.01 20.36
CA ASP A 173 -4.98 -5.50 19.42
C ASP A 173 -4.31 -4.37 18.61
N PHE A 174 -4.93 -3.20 18.51
CA PHE A 174 -4.43 -2.05 17.74
C PHE A 174 -5.08 -0.74 18.19
N ASN A 175 -4.42 0.37 17.87
CA ASN A 175 -5.04 1.70 17.94
C ASN A 175 -5.62 2.03 16.57
N SER A 176 -6.74 2.75 16.50
CA SER A 176 -7.29 3.19 15.21
C SER A 176 -7.72 4.65 15.18
N ILE A 177 -7.64 5.23 13.98
CA ILE A 177 -8.20 6.53 13.65
C ILE A 177 -9.24 6.31 12.56
N LEU A 178 -10.49 6.62 12.87
CA LEU A 178 -11.60 6.64 11.93
C LEU A 178 -11.74 8.04 11.35
N GLN A 179 -11.75 8.13 10.02
CA GLN A 179 -11.89 9.37 9.26
C GLN A 179 -13.05 9.21 8.29
N SER A 180 -13.83 10.29 8.10
CA SER A 180 -14.79 10.37 7.01
C SER A 180 -14.45 11.60 6.18
N ARG A 181 -14.20 11.41 4.89
CA ARG A 181 -13.88 12.48 3.94
C ARG A 181 -14.76 12.30 2.72
N ASN A 182 -15.58 13.30 2.41
CA ASN A 182 -16.58 13.21 1.35
C ASN A 182 -17.47 11.95 1.54
N ASN A 183 -17.40 11.00 0.60
CA ASN A 183 -18.15 9.74 0.68
C ASN A 183 -17.29 8.55 1.12
N ILE A 184 -16.03 8.78 1.51
CA ILE A 184 -15.10 7.73 1.91
C ILE A 184 -15.04 7.64 3.42
N ASP A 185 -15.32 6.45 3.96
CA ASP A 185 -15.00 6.11 5.34
C ASP A 185 -13.67 5.36 5.37
N ILE A 186 -12.79 5.72 6.30
CA ILE A 186 -11.41 5.22 6.39
C ILE A 186 -11.12 4.81 7.84
N GLU A 187 -10.66 3.58 8.04
CA GLU A 187 -10.04 3.13 9.29
C GLU A 187 -8.53 2.94 9.07
N ASN A 188 -7.75 3.74 9.79
CA ASN A 188 -6.31 3.59 9.86
C ASN A 188 -5.95 2.84 11.15
N ARG A 189 -5.24 1.71 11.06
CA ARG A 189 -4.86 0.89 12.21
C ARG A 189 -3.36 0.94 12.47
N PHE A 190 -3.01 1.12 13.74
CA PHE A 190 -1.66 1.35 14.23
C PHE A 190 -1.28 0.31 15.26
N ASP A 191 -0.03 -0.14 15.22
CA ASP A 191 0.47 -1.08 16.21
C ASP A 191 0.53 -0.43 17.60
N LEU A 192 0.35 -1.21 18.66
CA LEU A 192 0.25 -0.71 20.04
C LEU A 192 1.60 -0.22 20.62
N VAL A 193 2.72 -0.67 20.07
CA VAL A 193 4.05 -0.45 20.62
C VAL A 193 4.77 0.71 19.92
N GLN A 194 4.82 0.70 18.59
CA GLN A 194 5.55 1.67 17.78
C GLN A 194 4.62 2.75 17.21
N ASN A 195 3.31 2.63 17.41
CA ASN A 195 2.27 3.48 16.82
C ASN A 195 2.44 3.66 15.30
N LYS A 196 2.90 2.61 14.62
CA LYS A 196 3.13 2.63 13.18
C LYS A 196 1.88 2.14 12.46
N LEU A 197 1.48 2.88 11.42
CA LEU A 197 0.38 2.52 10.54
C LEU A 197 0.68 1.20 9.85
N PHE A 198 -0.12 0.17 10.10
CA PHE A 198 0.06 -1.15 9.49
C PHE A 198 -1.09 -1.57 8.57
N PHE A 199 -2.27 -0.95 8.71
CA PHE A 199 -3.42 -1.28 7.88
C PHE A 199 -4.30 -0.06 7.63
N ILE A 200 -4.86 0.02 6.42
CA ILE A 200 -5.86 1.01 6.02
C ILE A 200 -7.01 0.24 5.38
N ASP A 201 -8.22 0.46 5.89
CA ASP A 201 -9.47 0.00 5.29
C ASP A 201 -10.29 1.23 4.89
N ALA A 202 -10.48 1.43 3.59
CA ALA A 202 -11.25 2.54 3.07
C ALA A 202 -12.39 2.03 2.19
N LYS A 203 -13.54 2.68 2.30
CA LYS A 203 -14.75 2.31 1.55
C LYS A 203 -15.47 3.56 1.06
N ASP A 204 -15.75 3.60 -0.24
CA ASP A 204 -16.70 4.57 -0.79
C ASP A 204 -18.14 4.14 -0.51
N LYS A 205 -18.92 5.02 0.10
CA LYS A 205 -20.30 4.76 0.50
C LYS A 205 -21.28 4.71 -0.67
N LYS A 206 -20.94 5.31 -1.83
CA LYS A 206 -21.83 5.40 -2.99
C LYS A 206 -21.66 4.22 -3.94
N THR A 207 -20.43 3.83 -4.22
CA THR A 207 -20.10 2.78 -5.19
C THR A 207 -19.81 1.42 -4.55
N ASP A 208 -19.69 1.37 -3.21
CA ASP A 208 -19.24 0.21 -2.44
C ASP A 208 -17.78 -0.22 -2.75
N THR A 209 -17.04 0.60 -3.51
CA THR A 209 -15.62 0.36 -3.82
C THR A 209 -14.79 0.39 -2.53
N LYS A 210 -13.93 -0.61 -2.34
CA LYS A 210 -13.07 -0.80 -1.17
C LYS A 210 -11.60 -0.72 -1.55
N LEU A 211 -10.80 -0.14 -0.67
CA LEU A 211 -9.36 -0.10 -0.73
C LEU A 211 -8.79 -0.63 0.59
N ASN A 212 -7.98 -1.68 0.50
CA ASN A 212 -7.22 -2.20 1.61
C ASN A 212 -5.73 -2.00 1.36
N ILE A 213 -5.03 -1.43 2.32
CA ILE A 213 -3.58 -1.28 2.28
C ILE A 213 -3.00 -1.94 3.52
N ASN A 214 -2.08 -2.85 3.33
CA ASN A 214 -1.42 -3.58 4.41
C ASN A 214 0.10 -3.39 4.32
N TYR A 215 0.67 -2.88 5.40
CA TYR A 215 2.11 -2.71 5.56
C TYR A 215 2.68 -3.84 6.43
N LYS A 216 3.78 -4.45 5.98
CA LYS A 216 4.42 -5.59 6.65
C LYS A 216 5.94 -5.43 6.66
N SER A 217 6.56 -6.27 7.50
CA SER A 217 8.02 -6.47 7.52
C SER A 217 8.77 -5.16 7.70
N PHE A 218 8.45 -4.43 8.77
CA PHE A 218 9.11 -3.15 9.06
C PHE A 218 10.58 -3.33 9.41
N VAL A 219 11.42 -2.42 8.93
CA VAL A 219 12.85 -2.35 9.25
C VAL A 219 13.21 -0.94 9.70
N SER A 220 14.22 -0.82 10.55
CA SER A 220 14.78 0.48 10.95
C SER A 220 15.94 0.82 10.01
N GLU A 221 15.76 1.85 9.18
CA GLU A 221 16.79 2.39 8.30
C GLU A 221 16.97 3.88 8.64
N ASP A 222 18.20 4.32 8.91
CA ASP A 222 18.48 5.71 9.31
C ASP A 222 17.57 6.23 10.43
N ASN A 223 17.39 5.38 11.46
CA ASN A 223 16.49 5.57 12.61
C ASN A 223 15.00 5.78 12.26
N LYS A 224 14.59 5.44 11.03
CA LYS A 224 13.22 5.53 10.54
C LYS A 224 12.67 4.13 10.31
N LEU A 225 11.50 3.86 10.90
CA LEU A 225 10.82 2.56 10.78
C LEU A 225 9.99 2.53 9.51
N VAL A 226 10.47 1.87 8.46
CA VAL A 226 9.86 1.80 7.12
C VAL A 226 9.31 0.40 6.83
N PRO A 227 8.16 0.26 6.13
CA PRO A 227 7.64 -1.04 5.72
C PRO A 227 8.39 -1.57 4.49
N THR A 228 8.84 -2.82 4.51
CA THR A 228 9.44 -3.43 3.31
C THR A 228 8.41 -4.07 2.38
N ILE A 229 7.20 -4.36 2.87
CA ILE A 229 6.11 -4.89 2.06
C ILE A 229 4.89 -3.96 2.18
N ILE A 230 4.36 -3.54 1.04
CA ILE A 230 3.13 -2.75 0.94
C ILE A 230 2.19 -3.45 -0.04
N SER A 231 1.10 -4.02 0.46
CA SER A 231 0.09 -4.69 -0.36
C SER A 231 -1.16 -3.82 -0.43
N LEU A 232 -1.54 -3.36 -1.62
CA LEU A 232 -2.76 -2.63 -1.91
C LEU A 232 -3.75 -3.54 -2.65
N LEU A 233 -5.01 -3.52 -2.25
CA LEU A 233 -6.10 -4.23 -2.89
C LEU A 233 -7.29 -3.28 -3.07
N ILE A 234 -7.71 -3.09 -4.31
CA ILE A 234 -8.92 -2.36 -4.68
C ILE A 234 -9.95 -3.37 -5.15
N LEU A 235 -11.14 -3.34 -4.55
CA LEU A 235 -12.30 -4.15 -4.92
C LEU A 235 -13.44 -3.21 -5.31
N GLY A 236 -13.98 -3.36 -6.51
CA GLY A 236 -15.01 -2.46 -7.03
C GLY A 236 -15.07 -2.52 -8.55
N LYS A 237 -15.42 -1.42 -9.20
CA LYS A 237 -15.53 -1.35 -10.66
C LYS A 237 -14.23 -1.73 -11.38
N ASN A 238 -13.10 -1.22 -10.88
CA ASN A 238 -11.78 -1.49 -11.43
C ASN A 238 -10.90 -2.16 -10.36
N GLU A 239 -10.95 -3.48 -10.31
CA GLU A 239 -10.15 -4.26 -9.37
C GLU A 239 -8.65 -4.18 -9.70
N ALA A 240 -7.85 -3.97 -8.66
CA ALA A 240 -6.40 -3.94 -8.77
C ALA A 240 -5.76 -4.48 -7.49
N LYS A 241 -4.72 -5.30 -7.64
CA LYS A 241 -3.81 -5.67 -6.57
C LYS A 241 -2.42 -5.16 -6.93
N ILE A 242 -1.81 -4.39 -6.04
CA ILE A 242 -0.46 -3.87 -6.21
C ILE A 242 0.34 -4.26 -4.98
N GLU A 243 1.53 -4.83 -5.18
CA GLU A 243 2.43 -5.15 -4.09
C GLU A 243 3.81 -4.56 -4.34
N PHE A 244 4.31 -3.83 -3.36
CA PHE A 244 5.67 -3.32 -3.34
C PHE A 244 6.49 -4.17 -2.37
N GLU A 245 7.60 -4.71 -2.86
CA GLU A 245 8.62 -5.37 -2.05
C GLU A 245 9.89 -4.51 -2.10
N HIS A 246 10.07 -3.65 -1.11
CA HIS A 246 11.22 -2.77 -0.97
C HIS A 246 12.42 -3.55 -0.43
N SER A 247 13.53 -3.50 -1.16
CA SER A 247 14.79 -4.17 -0.82
C SER A 247 15.84 -3.23 -0.23
N LYS A 248 15.69 -1.91 -0.43
CA LYS A 248 16.60 -0.91 0.12
C LYS A 248 15.94 0.46 0.19
N PHE A 249 16.23 1.20 1.25
CA PHE A 249 15.95 2.63 1.39
C PHE A 249 17.27 3.38 1.55
N ASP A 250 17.43 4.48 0.80
CA ASP A 250 18.53 5.42 0.97
C ASP A 250 17.90 6.81 1.22
N PHE A 251 17.98 7.32 2.45
CA PHE A 251 17.64 8.71 2.77
C PHE A 251 18.80 9.62 2.38
N LEU A 252 18.53 10.70 1.64
CA LEU A 252 19.58 11.40 0.89
C LEU A 252 19.61 12.90 1.19
N ASP A 253 20.76 13.38 1.66
CA ASP A 253 20.98 14.82 1.90
C ASP A 253 21.56 15.54 0.68
N ARG A 254 22.07 14.78 -0.30
CA ARG A 254 22.62 15.34 -1.53
C ARG A 254 21.53 15.77 -2.50
N ASN A 255 21.86 16.71 -3.39
CA ASN A 255 20.97 17.04 -4.49
C ASN A 255 20.89 15.89 -5.51
N ILE A 256 19.67 15.59 -5.98
CA ILE A 256 19.40 14.55 -6.96
C ILE A 256 18.59 15.18 -8.08
N ARG A 257 18.93 14.83 -9.32
CA ARG A 257 18.19 15.31 -10.49
C ARG A 257 17.09 14.33 -10.84
N PHE A 258 15.97 14.87 -11.29
CA PHE A 258 14.80 14.11 -11.74
C PHE A 258 14.55 14.37 -13.23
N PRO A 259 15.48 13.97 -14.13
CA PRO A 259 15.36 14.29 -15.54
C PRO A 259 14.11 13.63 -16.14
N PHE A 260 13.26 14.44 -16.75
CA PHE A 260 12.10 13.98 -17.49
C PHE A 260 11.90 14.84 -18.74
N ASN A 261 12.41 14.35 -19.86
CA ASN A 261 12.18 14.95 -21.17
C ASN A 261 11.59 13.88 -22.08
N ILE A 262 10.54 14.25 -22.82
CA ILE A 262 9.95 13.38 -23.84
C ILE A 262 10.89 13.42 -25.06
N PRO A 263 11.51 12.30 -25.47
CA PRO A 263 12.42 12.30 -26.60
C PRO A 263 11.69 12.56 -27.92
N LYS A 264 12.41 13.08 -28.92
CA LYS A 264 11.86 13.25 -30.27
C LYS A 264 11.35 11.92 -30.82
N GLY A 265 10.20 11.95 -31.49
CA GLY A 265 9.57 10.78 -32.11
C GLY A 265 8.70 9.93 -31.17
N TYR A 266 8.46 10.39 -29.94
CA TYR A 266 7.49 9.76 -29.05
C TYR A 266 6.08 10.31 -29.31
N SER A 267 5.07 9.44 -29.30
CA SER A 267 3.66 9.83 -29.46
C SER A 267 2.91 9.89 -28.14
N LEU A 268 2.06 10.91 -27.97
CA LEU A 268 1.10 10.98 -26.87
C LEU A 268 0.00 9.95 -27.11
N GLU A 269 -0.30 9.18 -26.07
CA GLU A 269 -1.34 8.17 -26.07
C GLU A 269 -2.25 8.35 -24.86
N LYS A 270 -3.50 7.92 -24.99
CA LYS A 270 -4.40 7.77 -23.84
C LYS A 270 -4.24 6.38 -23.25
N ILE A 271 -4.35 6.26 -21.93
CA ILE A 271 -4.39 4.93 -21.31
C ILE A 271 -5.76 4.33 -21.65
N PRO A 272 -5.84 3.16 -22.31
CA PRO A 272 -7.12 2.59 -22.68
C PRO A 272 -7.98 2.33 -21.44
N ASN A 273 -9.17 2.94 -21.41
CA ASN A 273 -10.14 2.96 -20.28
C ASN A 273 -9.82 3.96 -19.16
N PHE A 274 -8.96 4.95 -19.41
CA PHE A 274 -8.93 6.24 -18.72
C PHE A 274 -9.30 7.35 -19.71
#